data_AF-A0A952TPG1-F1
#
_entry.id   AF-A0A952TPG1-F1
#
_cell.length_a   1.000
_cell.length_b   1.000
_cell.length_c   1.000
_cell.angle_alpha   90.00
_cell.angle_beta   90.00
_cell.angle_gamma   90.00
#
_symmetry.space_group_name_H-M   'P 1'
#
loop_
_entity.id
_entity.type
_entity.pdbx_description
1 polymer ?
#
loop_
_entity_poly.entity_id
_entity_poly.type
_entity_poly.pdbx_seq_one_letter_code
_entity_poly.pdbx_strand_id
1 'polypeptide(L)'
;MFKFSRWKFRLSVAVWLFPVFALILTAWLALDYWRERGALVEIRFPDAANIEAQKTMIKYRGINVGRVEEVELSGDQRQVVVRARMQRSAHNLVVEGTSFQVIEPQVGLGGISGLDTLFKGVYIDLTPGPKDAPLAQKFTGRQITASPFASGFLFTLRSKYMESIGDGDPVIYRGLKIGQVISVRLDEQARFVEARIRVPKTYARLVRENTQFWFKRAVQADVGLLGASVQISSMESLMKGGVQMATPEPAGKIAAPGAKFNLLDVEPKGWREWSPNLASGQSVARAQ
;
A
#
# COMPACT_ATOMS: atom_id res chain seq x y z
N MET A 1 50.97 80.97 -16.07
CA MET A 1 50.39 80.07 -17.09
C MET A 1 50.38 78.65 -16.49
N PHE A 2 49.33 78.28 -15.74
CA PHE A 2 49.23 76.97 -15.07
C PHE A 2 48.07 76.19 -15.68
N LYS A 3 48.37 75.00 -16.23
CA LYS A 3 47.44 74.11 -16.92
C LYS A 3 47.16 72.92 -15.99
N PHE A 4 46.01 72.90 -15.33
CA PHE A 4 45.53 71.74 -14.58
C PHE A 4 44.15 71.33 -15.10
N SER A 5 43.87 70.04 -14.98
CA SER A 5 42.53 69.40 -15.07
C SER A 5 42.13 68.83 -16.44
N ARG A 6 42.44 67.54 -16.65
CA ARG A 6 41.61 66.58 -17.43
C ARG A 6 41.67 65.14 -16.88
N TRP A 7 42.00 64.94 -15.60
CA TRP A 7 42.21 63.60 -15.01
C TRP A 7 41.35 63.32 -13.77
N LYS A 8 40.06 63.69 -13.80
CA LYS A 8 39.09 63.31 -12.75
C LYS A 8 37.87 62.53 -13.26
N PHE A 9 37.71 62.38 -14.57
CA PHE A 9 36.50 61.76 -15.17
C PHE A 9 36.62 60.26 -15.52
N ARG A 10 37.79 59.62 -15.36
CA ARG A 10 37.97 58.18 -15.66
C ARG A 10 37.84 57.26 -14.43
N LEU A 11 37.90 57.81 -13.21
CA LEU A 11 37.78 57.01 -11.98
C LEU A 11 36.31 56.76 -11.58
N SER A 12 35.37 57.64 -11.94
CA SER A 12 33.95 57.50 -11.57
C SER A 12 33.25 56.34 -12.30
N VAL A 13 33.66 56.03 -13.53
CA VAL A 13 33.10 54.90 -14.32
C VAL A 13 33.62 53.56 -13.78
N ALA A 14 34.87 53.49 -13.34
CA ALA A 14 35.46 52.27 -12.79
C ALA A 14 34.81 51.86 -11.46
N VAL A 15 34.43 52.82 -10.62
CA VAL A 15 33.72 52.56 -9.35
C VAL A 15 32.32 51.99 -9.58
N TRP A 16 31.67 52.33 -10.69
CA TRP A 16 30.34 51.81 -11.05
C TRP A 16 30.35 50.49 -11.83
N LEU A 17 31.48 50.05 -12.36
CA LEU A 17 31.60 48.74 -13.01
C LEU A 17 31.45 47.58 -12.02
N PHE A 18 31.93 47.73 -10.78
CA PHE A 18 31.85 46.70 -9.77
C PHE A 18 30.40 46.37 -9.34
N PRO A 19 29.51 47.36 -9.04
CA PRO A 19 28.09 47.11 -8.79
C PRO A 19 27.36 46.45 -9.95
N VAL A 20 27.62 46.88 -11.19
CA VAL A 20 26.98 46.30 -12.39
C VAL A 20 27.44 44.86 -12.59
N PHE A 21 28.74 44.58 -12.41
CA PHE A 21 29.27 43.22 -12.47
C PHE A 21 28.66 42.31 -11.39
N ALA A 22 28.55 42.80 -10.15
CA ALA A 22 27.90 42.09 -9.06
C ALA A 22 26.42 41.80 -9.36
N LEU A 23 25.69 42.75 -9.96
CA LEU A 23 24.31 42.56 -10.38
C LEU A 23 24.19 41.48 -11.47
N ILE A 24 25.07 41.51 -12.47
CA ILE A 24 25.09 40.49 -13.54
C ILE A 24 25.42 39.11 -12.97
N LEU A 25 26.41 39.02 -12.08
CA LEU A 25 26.78 37.76 -11.42
C LEU A 25 25.63 37.21 -10.57
N THR A 26 24.93 38.09 -9.86
CA THR A 26 23.77 37.72 -9.03
C THR A 26 22.59 37.26 -9.89
N ALA A 27 22.29 37.99 -10.97
CA ALA A 27 21.26 37.60 -11.93
C ALA A 27 21.60 36.28 -12.61
N TRP A 28 22.88 36.06 -12.94
CA TRP A 28 23.36 34.82 -13.53
C TRP A 28 23.24 33.64 -12.56
N LEU A 29 23.71 33.78 -11.32
CA LEU A 29 23.53 32.76 -10.27
C LEU A 29 22.06 32.48 -9.99
N ALA A 30 21.19 33.51 -9.99
CA ALA A 30 19.75 33.33 -9.81
C ALA A 30 19.12 32.54 -10.96
N LEU A 31 19.50 32.82 -12.22
CA LEU A 31 19.02 32.10 -13.40
C LEU A 31 19.53 30.65 -13.42
N ASP A 32 20.80 30.44 -13.07
CA ASP A 32 21.41 29.10 -13.04
C ASP A 32 20.73 28.25 -11.95
N TYR A 33 20.54 28.81 -10.76
CA TYR A 33 19.80 28.19 -9.66
C TYR A 33 18.36 27.84 -10.03
N TRP A 34 17.67 28.66 -10.85
CA TRP A 34 16.32 28.37 -11.34
C TRP A 34 16.30 27.30 -12.43
N ARG A 35 17.34 27.23 -13.28
CA ARG A 35 17.48 26.20 -14.32
C ARG A 35 17.91 24.84 -13.78
N GLU A 36 18.62 24.81 -12.65
CA GLU A 36 19.05 23.57 -12.00
C GLU A 36 17.94 22.89 -11.20
N ARG A 37 16.91 23.64 -10.78
CA ARG A 37 15.72 23.09 -10.13
C ARG A 37 14.94 22.26 -11.15
N GLY A 38 14.79 20.96 -10.88
CA GLY A 38 14.03 20.08 -11.76
C GLY A 38 12.54 20.43 -11.84
N ALA A 39 11.80 19.74 -12.72
CA ALA A 39 10.43 20.09 -13.05
C ALA A 39 9.51 20.02 -11.82
N LEU A 40 8.71 21.08 -11.60
CA LEU A 40 7.62 21.04 -10.62
C LEU A 40 6.40 20.38 -11.26
N VAL A 41 5.83 19.40 -10.57
CA VAL A 41 4.61 18.73 -10.99
C VAL A 41 3.54 18.89 -9.91
N GLU A 42 2.31 19.10 -10.35
CA GLU A 42 1.11 19.12 -9.53
C GLU A 42 0.37 17.80 -9.74
N ILE A 43 0.17 17.04 -8.67
CA ILE A 43 -0.48 15.74 -8.70
C ILE A 43 -1.70 15.81 -7.79
N ARG A 44 -2.89 15.54 -8.33
CA ARG A 44 -4.15 15.57 -7.58
C ARG A 44 -4.53 14.17 -7.16
N PHE A 45 -4.68 13.95 -5.86
CA PHE A 45 -5.14 12.68 -5.30
C PHE A 45 -6.52 12.85 -4.66
N PRO A 46 -7.37 11.80 -4.67
CA PRO A 46 -8.64 11.84 -3.96
C PRO A 46 -8.46 11.85 -2.43
N ASP A 47 -7.38 11.25 -1.93
CA ASP A 47 -7.00 11.23 -0.52
C ASP A 47 -5.46 11.21 -0.43
N ALA A 48 -4.91 11.65 0.70
CA ALA A 48 -3.47 11.77 0.94
C ALA A 48 -3.03 11.17 2.26
N ALA A 49 -3.73 10.14 2.73
CA ALA A 49 -3.35 9.40 3.92
C ALA A 49 -1.83 9.13 3.91
N ASN A 50 -1.13 9.75 4.86
CA ASN A 50 0.31 9.60 5.11
C ASN A 50 1.28 10.11 4.01
N ILE A 51 0.85 10.98 3.10
CA ILE A 51 1.78 11.75 2.26
C ILE A 51 2.29 12.95 3.07
N GLU A 52 3.62 13.04 3.22
CA GLU A 52 4.26 14.10 3.98
C GLU A 52 5.18 14.95 3.10
N ALA A 53 5.01 16.27 3.20
CA ALA A 53 5.91 17.23 2.57
C ALA A 53 7.36 16.99 3.01
N GLN A 54 8.29 17.09 2.05
CA GLN A 54 9.73 16.90 2.22
C GLN A 54 10.19 15.47 2.58
N LYS A 55 9.27 14.56 2.96
CA LYS A 55 9.60 13.18 3.31
C LYS A 55 9.19 12.18 2.23
N THR A 56 8.03 12.36 1.62
CA THR A 56 7.53 11.43 0.60
C THR A 56 8.33 11.57 -0.70
N MET A 57 8.89 10.43 -1.14
CA MET A 57 9.69 10.35 -2.36
C MET A 57 8.86 9.83 -3.54
N ILE A 58 9.17 10.31 -4.74
CA ILE A 58 8.66 9.77 -6.00
C ILE A 58 9.69 8.78 -6.53
N LYS A 59 9.26 7.56 -6.85
CA LYS A 59 10.12 6.49 -7.33
C LYS A 59 9.69 6.00 -8.70
N TYR A 60 10.65 5.60 -9.52
CA TYR A 60 10.43 4.86 -10.75
C TYR A 60 11.30 3.61 -10.71
N ARG A 61 10.68 2.43 -10.82
CA ARG A 61 11.39 1.13 -10.70
C ARG A 61 12.25 1.04 -9.44
N GLY A 62 11.75 1.59 -8.32
CA GLY A 62 12.44 1.62 -7.03
C GLY A 62 13.52 2.70 -6.87
N ILE A 63 13.88 3.42 -7.93
CA ILE A 63 14.88 4.51 -7.90
C ILE A 63 14.19 5.83 -7.59
N ASN A 64 14.77 6.64 -6.69
CA ASN A 64 14.28 7.97 -6.38
C ASN A 64 14.44 8.91 -7.59
N VAL A 65 13.33 9.47 -8.06
CA VAL A 65 13.24 10.37 -9.21
C VAL A 65 12.63 11.73 -8.86
N GLY A 66 12.19 11.94 -7.62
CA GLY A 66 11.58 13.19 -7.18
C GLY A 66 11.18 13.18 -5.71
N ARG A 67 10.70 14.32 -5.21
CA ARG A 67 10.29 14.50 -3.82
C ARG A 67 9.08 15.42 -3.73
N VAL A 68 8.16 15.10 -2.82
CA VAL A 68 7.05 15.99 -2.49
C VAL A 68 7.58 17.23 -1.78
N GLU A 69 7.28 18.42 -2.32
CA GLU A 69 7.64 19.69 -1.70
C GLU A 69 6.54 20.18 -0.75
N GLU A 70 5.29 20.05 -1.17
CA GLU A 70 4.12 20.65 -0.52
C GLU A 70 2.87 19.79 -0.73
N VAL A 71 1.98 19.80 0.26
CA VAL A 71 0.70 19.09 0.26
C VAL A 71 -0.37 20.06 0.71
N GLU A 72 -1.32 20.34 -0.15
CA GLU A 72 -2.43 21.28 0.11
C GLU A 72 -3.76 20.60 -0.16
N LEU A 73 -4.82 21.06 0.50
CA LEU A 73 -6.17 20.68 0.14
C LEU A 73 -6.63 21.52 -1.07
N SER A 74 -7.35 20.94 -2.01
CA SER A 74 -7.96 21.68 -3.11
C SER A 74 -8.97 22.70 -2.58
N GLY A 75 -9.22 23.78 -3.33
CA GLY A 75 -10.15 24.83 -2.89
C GLY A 75 -11.59 24.35 -2.63
N ASP A 76 -12.01 23.26 -3.26
CA ASP A 76 -13.30 22.59 -3.03
C ASP A 76 -13.26 21.53 -1.91
N GLN A 77 -12.10 21.35 -1.27
CA GLN A 77 -11.84 20.43 -0.17
C GLN A 77 -12.03 18.93 -0.49
N ARG A 78 -12.18 18.58 -1.76
CA ARG A 78 -12.46 17.20 -2.20
C ARG A 78 -11.24 16.41 -2.64
N GLN A 79 -10.13 17.09 -2.87
CA GLN A 79 -8.90 16.51 -3.37
C GLN A 79 -7.72 17.05 -2.60
N VAL A 80 -6.62 16.31 -2.62
CA VAL A 80 -5.33 16.77 -2.13
C VAL A 80 -4.45 17.08 -3.32
N VAL A 81 -3.92 18.29 -3.34
CA VAL A 81 -2.98 18.78 -4.34
C VAL A 81 -1.57 18.60 -3.78
N VAL A 82 -0.83 17.68 -4.39
CA VAL A 82 0.56 17.39 -4.04
C VAL A 82 1.47 18.06 -5.06
N ARG A 83 2.30 18.99 -4.61
CA ARG A 83 3.36 19.58 -5.44
C ARG A 83 4.65 18.84 -5.20
N ALA A 84 5.23 18.29 -6.26
CA ALA A 84 6.45 17.54 -6.18
C ALA A 84 7.50 18.04 -7.17
N ARG A 85 8.76 17.98 -6.72
CA ARG A 85 9.93 18.33 -7.51
C ARG A 85 10.54 17.08 -8.10
N MET A 86 10.57 17.00 -9.42
CA MET A 86 11.23 15.93 -10.14
C MET A 86 12.72 16.23 -10.26
N GLN A 87 13.56 15.19 -10.29
CA GLN A 87 14.97 15.35 -10.58
C GLN A 87 15.17 15.63 -12.08
N ARG A 88 16.30 16.26 -12.43
CA ARG A 88 16.65 16.56 -13.83
C ARG A 88 16.72 15.30 -14.70
N SER A 89 17.23 14.20 -14.15
CA SER A 89 17.29 12.88 -14.80
C SER A 89 15.91 12.29 -15.12
N ALA A 90 14.87 12.73 -14.41
CA ALA A 90 13.51 12.24 -14.54
C ALA A 90 12.61 13.13 -15.40
N HIS A 91 13.14 14.23 -15.96
CA HIS A 91 12.36 15.19 -16.74
C HIS A 91 11.56 14.55 -17.88
N ASN A 92 12.17 13.58 -18.58
CA ASN A 92 11.53 12.85 -19.69
C ASN A 92 10.53 11.78 -19.25
N LEU A 93 10.33 11.58 -17.94
CA LEU A 93 9.33 10.64 -17.40
C LEU A 93 7.99 11.33 -17.14
N VAL A 94 7.94 12.65 -17.25
CA VAL A 94 6.83 13.51 -16.83
C VAL A 94 6.11 14.04 -18.08
N VAL A 95 5.42 13.13 -18.75
CA VAL A 95 4.74 13.38 -20.02
C VAL A 95 3.24 13.12 -19.88
N GLU A 96 2.45 13.56 -20.85
CA GLU A 96 1.03 13.18 -20.88
C GLU A 96 0.87 11.65 -20.85
N GLY A 97 -0.06 11.18 -20.02
CA GLY A 97 -0.26 9.75 -19.76
C GLY A 97 0.63 9.16 -18.65
N THR A 98 1.58 9.91 -18.09
CA THR A 98 2.29 9.48 -16.88
C THR A 98 1.32 9.33 -15.72
N SER A 99 1.36 8.17 -15.05
CA SER A 99 0.50 7.86 -13.91
C SER A 99 1.31 7.85 -12.61
N PHE A 100 0.78 8.51 -11.59
CA PHE A 100 1.34 8.54 -10.24
C PHE A 100 0.48 7.69 -9.31
N GLN A 101 1.11 6.83 -8.52
CA GLN A 101 0.42 5.86 -7.66
C GLN A 101 0.98 5.93 -6.24
N VAL A 102 0.14 6.21 -5.24
CA VAL A 102 0.57 6.16 -3.84
C VAL A 102 0.64 4.69 -3.41
N ILE A 103 1.80 4.29 -2.89
CA ILE A 103 2.04 2.95 -2.36
C ILE A 103 2.26 3.05 -0.85
N GLU A 104 1.31 2.50 -0.10
CA GLU A 104 1.38 2.37 1.34
C GLU A 104 1.95 0.99 1.72
N PRO A 105 3.03 0.91 2.52
CA PRO A 105 3.53 -0.36 3.02
C PRO A 105 2.51 -0.95 4.02
N GLN A 106 2.13 -2.22 3.84
CA GLN A 106 1.33 -2.91 4.84
C GLN A 106 2.22 -3.46 5.96
N VAL A 107 1.96 -3.04 7.19
CA VAL A 107 2.62 -3.62 8.38
C VAL A 107 2.02 -5.00 8.63
N GLY A 108 2.74 -6.03 8.20
CA GLY A 108 2.44 -7.41 8.58
C GLY A 108 2.79 -7.63 10.06
N LEU A 109 1.87 -8.21 10.83
CA LEU A 109 2.05 -8.49 12.26
C LEU A 109 2.87 -9.77 12.53
N GLY A 110 3.47 -10.36 11.50
CA GLY A 110 4.26 -11.58 11.61
C GLY A 110 5.75 -11.27 11.72
N GLY A 111 6.19 -10.88 12.91
CA GLY A 111 7.61 -10.89 13.28
C GLY A 111 8.47 -9.84 12.57
N ILE A 112 8.99 -8.92 13.37
CA ILE A 112 10.11 -8.04 13.03
C ILE A 112 11.32 -8.86 12.55
N SER A 113 11.45 -8.96 11.23
CA SER A 113 12.74 -9.15 10.55
C SER A 113 12.89 -8.01 9.55
N GLY A 114 13.74 -7.05 9.91
CA GLY A 114 13.99 -5.84 9.12
C GLY A 114 13.23 -4.63 9.66
N LEU A 115 13.76 -4.01 10.73
CA LEU A 115 13.43 -2.64 11.15
C LEU A 115 13.52 -1.62 9.98
N ASP A 116 14.17 -1.99 8.88
CA ASP A 116 14.28 -1.26 7.62
C ASP A 116 12.94 -1.08 6.88
N THR A 117 11.95 -1.97 7.08
CA THR A 117 10.64 -1.88 6.39
C THR A 117 9.66 -0.93 7.07
N LEU A 118 9.78 -0.72 8.38
CA LEU A 118 9.04 0.32 9.11
C LEU A 118 9.47 1.73 8.67
N PHE A 119 10.71 1.87 8.17
CA PHE A 119 11.26 3.13 7.67
C PHE A 119 10.96 3.43 6.20
N LYS A 120 10.42 2.47 5.44
CA LYS A 120 10.00 2.70 4.05
C LYS A 120 8.64 3.39 4.06
N GLY A 121 8.58 4.62 4.58
CA GLY A 121 7.38 5.44 4.60
C GLY A 121 6.70 5.52 3.23
N VAL A 122 5.46 6.00 3.22
CA VAL A 122 4.66 6.12 2.00
C VAL A 122 5.46 6.80 0.89
N TYR A 123 5.41 6.21 -0.30
CA TYR A 123 6.06 6.74 -1.49
C TYR A 123 5.10 6.74 -2.67
N ILE A 124 5.40 7.55 -3.68
CA ILE A 124 4.63 7.63 -4.91
C ILE A 124 5.41 6.91 -6.01
N ASP A 125 4.84 5.86 -6.60
CA ASP A 125 5.38 5.19 -7.77
C ASP A 125 4.94 5.92 -9.05
N LEU A 126 5.90 6.18 -9.94
CA LEU A 126 5.70 6.83 -11.22
C LEU A 126 5.74 5.76 -12.32
N THR A 127 4.74 5.75 -13.19
CA THR A 127 4.76 4.98 -14.44
C THR A 127 4.71 5.96 -15.61
N PRO A 128 5.76 6.06 -16.46
CA PRO A 128 5.81 7.03 -17.54
C PRO A 128 4.79 6.70 -18.65
N GLY A 129 4.25 7.75 -19.28
CA GLY A 129 3.41 7.64 -20.47
C GLY A 129 4.20 7.30 -21.75
N PRO A 130 3.55 7.40 -22.92
CA PRO A 130 4.21 7.22 -24.22
C PRO A 130 5.41 8.16 -24.39
N LYS A 131 6.52 7.69 -24.96
CA LYS A 131 7.77 8.47 -25.06
C LYS A 131 7.64 9.74 -25.91
N ASP A 132 6.73 9.74 -26.87
CA ASP A 132 6.53 10.85 -27.81
C ASP A 132 5.45 11.85 -27.33
N ALA A 133 4.91 11.62 -26.13
CA ALA A 133 3.93 12.51 -25.54
C ALA A 133 4.60 13.81 -25.03
N PRO A 134 3.89 14.96 -25.10
CA PRO A 134 4.43 16.22 -24.63
C PRO A 134 4.61 16.21 -23.11
N LEU A 135 5.55 17.03 -22.62
CA LEU A 135 5.75 17.22 -21.19
C LEU A 135 4.49 17.80 -20.55
N ALA A 136 4.10 17.26 -19.40
CA ALA A 136 2.95 17.72 -18.64
C ALA A 136 3.36 18.16 -17.24
N GLN A 137 2.60 19.07 -16.64
CA GLN A 137 2.85 19.52 -15.26
C GLN A 137 1.72 19.15 -14.31
N LYS A 138 0.54 18.78 -14.83
CA LYS A 138 -0.64 18.46 -14.04
C LYS A 138 -1.02 17.00 -14.25
N PHE A 139 -1.20 16.29 -13.15
CA PHE A 139 -1.46 14.86 -13.16
C PHE A 139 -2.59 14.48 -12.22
N THR A 140 -3.28 13.41 -12.57
CA THR A 140 -4.23 12.75 -11.65
C THR A 140 -3.54 11.54 -11.06
N GLY A 141 -3.39 11.57 -9.74
CA GLY A 141 -2.83 10.49 -8.96
C GLY A 141 -3.88 9.45 -8.58
N ARG A 142 -3.47 8.20 -8.49
CA ARG A 142 -4.28 7.10 -7.98
C ARG A 142 -3.72 6.63 -6.65
N GLN A 143 -4.58 6.30 -5.70
CA GLN A 143 -4.17 5.63 -4.48
C GLN A 143 -4.47 4.15 -4.63
N ILE A 144 -3.47 3.30 -4.47
CA ILE A 144 -3.64 1.86 -4.45
C ILE A 144 -3.18 1.38 -3.10
N THR A 145 -4.12 0.96 -2.26
CA THR A 145 -3.77 0.13 -1.11
C THR A 145 -3.26 -1.20 -1.67
N ALA A 146 -1.93 -1.36 -1.71
CA ALA A 146 -1.26 -2.57 -2.17
C ALA A 146 -1.50 -3.72 -1.18
N SER A 147 -2.74 -4.17 -1.07
CA SER A 147 -3.06 -5.43 -0.43
C SER A 147 -2.72 -6.54 -1.41
N PRO A 148 -1.94 -7.57 -1.03
CA PRO A 148 -1.83 -8.80 -1.81
C PRO A 148 -3.21 -9.45 -2.05
N PHE A 149 -4.22 -9.04 -1.28
CA PHE A 149 -5.62 -9.41 -1.38
C PHE A 149 -6.46 -8.36 -2.12
N ALA A 150 -5.88 -7.43 -2.88
CA ALA A 150 -6.63 -6.49 -3.71
C ALA A 150 -7.34 -7.21 -4.88
N SER A 151 -6.77 -8.33 -5.36
CA SER A 151 -7.36 -9.19 -6.39
C SER A 151 -7.42 -10.65 -5.95
N GLY A 152 -8.47 -11.37 -6.33
CA GLY A 152 -8.71 -12.74 -5.88
C GLY A 152 -10.15 -13.20 -6.11
N PHE A 153 -10.46 -14.42 -5.70
CA PHE A 153 -11.83 -14.92 -5.69
C PHE A 153 -12.49 -14.59 -4.35
N LEU A 154 -13.78 -14.26 -4.44
CA LEU A 154 -14.63 -14.03 -3.29
C LEU A 154 -15.31 -15.33 -2.88
N PHE A 155 -15.44 -15.56 -1.59
CA PHE A 155 -16.29 -16.61 -1.03
C PHE A 155 -17.14 -16.01 0.08
N THR A 156 -18.31 -16.59 0.32
CA THR A 156 -19.22 -16.13 1.37
C THR A 156 -19.26 -17.15 2.49
N LEU A 157 -18.93 -16.73 3.70
CA LEU A 157 -19.08 -17.53 4.90
C LEU A 157 -20.36 -17.09 5.60
N ARG A 158 -21.15 -18.05 6.07
CA ARG A 158 -22.46 -17.79 6.67
C ARG A 158 -22.57 -18.45 8.04
N SER A 159 -23.08 -17.73 9.02
CA SER A 159 -23.48 -18.26 10.33
C SER A 159 -24.73 -17.54 10.83
N LYS A 160 -25.42 -18.14 11.81
CA LYS A 160 -26.55 -17.48 12.50
C LYS A 160 -26.06 -16.30 13.34
N TYR A 161 -24.86 -16.44 13.92
CA TYR A 161 -24.21 -15.43 14.75
C TYR A 161 -22.73 -15.42 14.40
N MET A 162 -22.12 -14.24 14.35
CA MET A 162 -20.69 -14.09 14.15
C MET A 162 -20.17 -13.09 15.17
N GLU A 163 -19.66 -13.61 16.28
CA GLU A 163 -19.00 -12.79 17.30
C GLU A 163 -17.50 -12.79 17.02
N SER A 164 -16.91 -11.59 17.00
CA SER A 164 -15.46 -11.38 16.88
C SER A 164 -14.83 -11.52 15.50
N ILE A 165 -15.62 -11.55 14.41
CA ILE A 165 -15.09 -11.41 13.04
C ILE A 165 -15.32 -10.00 12.50
N GLY A 166 -14.29 -9.38 11.94
CA GLY A 166 -14.33 -8.03 11.39
C GLY A 166 -13.63 -7.90 10.05
N ASP A 167 -13.82 -6.75 9.41
CA ASP A 167 -13.14 -6.41 8.17
C ASP A 167 -11.62 -6.38 8.38
N GLY A 168 -10.88 -7.05 7.49
CA GLY A 168 -9.42 -7.18 7.58
C GLY A 168 -8.93 -8.42 8.33
N ASP A 169 -9.80 -9.17 9.01
CA ASP A 169 -9.40 -10.41 9.70
C ASP A 169 -8.78 -11.41 8.72
N PRO A 170 -7.73 -12.14 9.15
CA PRO A 170 -7.01 -13.05 8.28
C PRO A 170 -7.82 -14.31 8.01
N VAL A 171 -7.75 -14.82 6.78
CA VAL A 171 -8.12 -16.19 6.43
C VAL A 171 -6.85 -17.02 6.42
N ILE A 172 -6.83 -18.09 7.21
CA ILE A 172 -5.63 -18.87 7.52
C ILE A 172 -5.82 -20.32 7.08
N TYR A 173 -4.81 -20.87 6.42
CA TYR A 173 -4.69 -22.29 6.11
C TYR A 173 -3.35 -22.78 6.62
N ARG A 174 -3.36 -23.78 7.52
CA ARG A 174 -2.15 -24.36 8.15
C ARG A 174 -1.20 -23.31 8.76
N GLY A 175 -1.76 -22.27 9.38
CA GLY A 175 -0.99 -21.18 9.99
C GLY A 175 -0.52 -20.08 9.02
N LEU A 176 -0.71 -20.25 7.71
CA LEU A 176 -0.38 -19.22 6.71
C LEU A 176 -1.59 -18.36 6.38
N LYS A 177 -1.41 -17.04 6.36
CA LYS A 177 -2.44 -16.10 5.87
C LYS A 177 -2.58 -16.26 4.36
N ILE A 178 -3.71 -16.80 3.92
CA ILE A 178 -4.05 -17.03 2.52
C ILE A 178 -5.18 -16.12 2.01
N GLY A 179 -5.80 -15.35 2.88
CA GLY A 179 -6.91 -14.46 2.51
C GLY A 179 -7.18 -13.41 3.58
N GLN A 180 -8.25 -12.65 3.37
CA GLN A 180 -8.76 -11.70 4.35
C GLN A 180 -10.29 -11.55 4.25
N VAL A 181 -10.93 -11.20 5.35
CA VAL A 181 -12.33 -10.76 5.39
C VAL A 181 -12.43 -9.36 4.78
N ILE A 182 -13.39 -9.15 3.88
CA ILE A 182 -13.60 -7.90 3.15
C ILE A 182 -14.82 -7.12 3.63
N SER A 183 -15.86 -7.84 4.05
CA SER A 183 -17.09 -7.23 4.55
C SER A 183 -17.85 -8.24 5.40
N VAL A 184 -18.39 -7.79 6.54
CA VAL A 184 -19.36 -8.53 7.34
C VAL A 184 -20.71 -7.81 7.30
N ARG A 185 -21.78 -8.51 6.94
CA ARG A 185 -23.13 -7.92 6.81
C ARG A 185 -24.21 -8.95 7.12
N LEU A 186 -25.42 -8.50 7.40
CA LEU A 186 -26.59 -9.39 7.40
C LEU A 186 -26.94 -9.79 5.96
N ASP A 187 -27.48 -11.00 5.78
CA ASP A 187 -28.11 -11.40 4.54
C ASP A 187 -29.39 -10.59 4.29
N GLU A 188 -29.93 -10.66 3.07
CA GLU A 188 -31.09 -9.85 2.66
C GLU A 188 -32.34 -10.08 3.54
N GLN A 189 -32.43 -11.25 4.17
CA GLN A 189 -33.53 -11.63 5.05
C GLN A 189 -33.23 -11.38 6.54
N ALA A 190 -32.05 -10.83 6.86
CA ALA A 190 -31.55 -10.64 8.23
C ALA A 190 -31.59 -11.92 9.11
N ARG A 191 -31.53 -13.10 8.50
CA ARG A 191 -31.53 -14.40 9.19
C ARG A 191 -30.13 -14.90 9.50
N PHE A 192 -29.14 -14.45 8.73
CA PHE A 192 -27.76 -14.89 8.87
C PHE A 192 -26.81 -13.71 8.72
N VAL A 193 -25.65 -13.82 9.37
CA VAL A 193 -24.51 -12.96 9.10
C VAL A 193 -23.70 -13.60 7.98
N GLU A 194 -23.42 -12.83 6.93
CA GLU A 194 -22.56 -13.17 5.80
C GLU A 194 -21.23 -12.40 5.91
N ALA A 195 -20.13 -13.13 6.10
CA ALA A 195 -18.78 -12.60 5.93
C ALA A 195 -18.28 -12.93 4.52
N ARG A 196 -17.96 -11.90 3.73
CA ARG A 196 -17.26 -12.10 2.45
C ARG A 196 -15.78 -12.15 2.69
N ILE A 197 -15.15 -13.24 2.28
CA ILE A 197 -13.70 -13.37 2.27
C ILE A 197 -13.17 -13.26 0.86
N ARG A 198 -11.92 -12.81 0.75
CA ARG A 198 -11.17 -12.82 -0.50
C ARG A 198 -9.89 -13.62 -0.36
N VAL A 199 -9.70 -14.53 -1.32
CA VAL A 199 -8.53 -15.39 -1.42
C VAL A 199 -7.82 -15.08 -2.75
N PRO A 200 -6.53 -14.72 -2.76
CA PRO A 200 -5.78 -14.43 -3.98
C PRO A 200 -5.75 -15.66 -4.89
N LYS A 201 -5.63 -15.43 -6.21
CA LYS A 201 -5.62 -16.51 -7.22
C LYS A 201 -4.58 -17.60 -6.93
N THR A 202 -3.43 -17.24 -6.37
CA THR A 202 -2.35 -18.17 -5.96
C THR A 202 -2.82 -19.22 -4.96
N TYR A 203 -3.79 -18.88 -4.10
CA TYR A 203 -4.32 -19.76 -3.04
C TYR A 203 -5.76 -20.25 -3.30
N ALA A 204 -6.46 -19.70 -4.29
CA ALA A 204 -7.84 -20.05 -4.63
C ALA A 204 -8.11 -21.57 -4.74
N ARG A 205 -7.16 -22.30 -5.33
CA ARG A 205 -7.19 -23.76 -5.50
C ARG A 205 -7.15 -24.59 -4.20
N LEU A 206 -6.85 -23.95 -3.06
CA LEU A 206 -6.95 -24.57 -1.74
C LEU A 206 -8.40 -24.67 -1.25
N VAL A 207 -9.29 -23.80 -1.75
CA VAL A 207 -10.71 -23.80 -1.39
C VAL A 207 -11.43 -24.83 -2.25
N ARG A 208 -11.92 -25.88 -1.59
CA ARG A 208 -12.68 -26.98 -2.18
C ARG A 208 -14.14 -26.92 -1.73
N GLU A 209 -15.02 -27.59 -2.46
CA GLU A 209 -16.45 -27.64 -2.13
C GLU A 209 -16.72 -28.19 -0.72
N ASN A 210 -15.85 -29.06 -0.21
CA ASN A 210 -15.93 -29.63 1.14
C ASN A 210 -14.99 -28.95 2.16
N THR A 211 -14.38 -27.80 1.82
CA THR A 211 -13.59 -27.04 2.78
C THR A 211 -14.47 -26.57 3.93
N GLN A 212 -13.97 -26.78 5.15
CA GLN A 212 -14.63 -26.35 6.38
C GLN A 212 -13.93 -25.09 6.90
N PHE A 213 -14.73 -24.10 7.28
CA PHE A 213 -14.28 -22.83 7.83
C PHE A 213 -14.75 -22.70 9.28
N TRP A 214 -13.90 -22.23 10.18
CA TRP A 214 -14.28 -21.92 11.55
C TRP A 214 -13.54 -20.68 12.04
N PHE A 215 -14.11 -19.97 13.01
CA PHE A 215 -13.43 -18.84 13.62
C PHE A 215 -12.59 -19.31 14.81
N LYS A 216 -11.28 -19.06 14.78
CA LYS A 216 -10.41 -19.29 15.94
C LYS A 216 -10.41 -18.00 16.76
N ARG A 217 -11.02 -18.05 17.95
CA ARG A 217 -10.98 -16.94 18.92
C ARG A 217 -9.55 -16.75 19.43
N ALA A 218 -9.11 -15.50 19.57
CA ALA A 218 -7.89 -15.19 20.28
C ALA A 218 -8.08 -15.57 21.76
N VAL A 219 -7.08 -16.23 22.35
CA VAL A 219 -7.07 -16.48 23.79
C VAL A 219 -6.68 -15.17 24.46
N GLN A 220 -7.66 -14.44 25.00
CA GLN A 220 -7.38 -13.33 25.92
C GLN A 220 -7.17 -13.94 27.31
N ALA A 221 -5.93 -13.89 27.80
CA ALA A 221 -5.65 -14.22 29.18
C ALA A 221 -6.02 -13.01 30.04
N ASP A 222 -7.16 -13.07 30.73
CA ASP A 222 -7.42 -12.18 31.85
C ASP A 222 -6.44 -12.54 32.97
N VAL A 223 -5.34 -11.78 33.05
CA VAL A 223 -4.37 -11.89 34.16
C VAL A 223 -5.03 -11.27 35.39
N GLY A 224 -5.93 -12.02 36.04
CA GLY A 224 -6.46 -11.69 37.35
C GLY A 224 -5.38 -11.82 38.42
N LEU A 225 -5.40 -10.93 39.42
CA LEU A 225 -4.47 -10.78 40.56
C LEU A 225 -4.34 -12.01 41.50
N LEU A 226 -4.75 -13.20 41.07
CA LEU A 226 -4.81 -14.44 41.85
C LEU A 226 -4.03 -15.56 41.14
N GLY A 227 -2.72 -15.37 40.94
CA GLY A 227 -1.68 -16.41 41.02
C GLY A 227 -1.81 -17.72 40.23
N ALA A 228 -2.76 -17.89 39.31
CA ALA A 228 -2.86 -19.11 38.50
C ALA A 228 -1.83 -19.06 37.36
N SER A 229 -0.74 -19.81 37.51
CA SER A 229 0.29 -19.98 36.48
C SER A 229 -0.26 -20.81 35.31
N VAL A 230 -0.97 -20.16 34.40
CA VAL A 230 -1.31 -20.73 33.11
C VAL A 230 -0.09 -20.52 32.20
N GLN A 231 0.64 -21.60 31.89
CA GLN A 231 1.71 -21.58 30.90
C GLN A 231 1.10 -21.40 29.51
N ILE A 232 0.93 -20.16 29.10
CA ILE A 232 0.60 -19.80 27.72
C ILE A 232 1.92 -19.64 26.99
N SER A 233 2.15 -20.39 25.92
CA SER A 233 3.36 -20.20 25.13
C SER A 233 3.34 -18.82 24.46
N SER A 234 4.49 -18.17 24.31
CA SER A 234 4.60 -16.83 23.73
C SER A 234 4.03 -16.70 22.31
N MET A 235 3.90 -17.81 21.59
CA MET A 235 3.26 -17.87 20.28
C MET A 235 1.72 -17.82 20.38
N GLU A 236 1.14 -18.46 21.38
CA GLU A 236 -0.32 -18.56 21.57
C GLU A 236 -0.93 -17.22 22.03
N SER A 237 -0.20 -16.42 22.82
CA SER A 237 -0.64 -15.10 23.27
C SER A 237 -0.63 -14.03 22.17
N LEU A 238 0.11 -14.25 21.08
CA LEU A 238 0.21 -13.34 19.92
C LEU A 238 -0.78 -13.69 18.78
N MET A 239 -1.47 -14.83 18.85
CA MET A 239 -2.41 -15.24 17.82
C MET A 239 -3.66 -14.36 17.83
N LYS A 240 -3.71 -13.39 16.91
CA LYS A 240 -4.95 -12.69 16.56
C LYS A 240 -5.99 -13.70 16.09
N GLY A 241 -7.23 -13.47 16.48
CA GLY A 241 -8.36 -14.26 16.00
C GLY A 241 -8.46 -14.18 14.47
N GLY A 242 -9.13 -15.14 13.87
CA GLY A 242 -9.29 -15.15 12.41
C GLY A 242 -10.04 -16.39 11.91
N VAL A 243 -10.35 -16.36 10.62
CA VAL A 243 -11.01 -17.48 9.95
C VAL A 243 -9.97 -18.53 9.62
N GLN A 244 -10.09 -19.71 10.21
CA GLN A 244 -9.33 -20.89 9.83
C GLN A 244 -10.08 -21.68 8.77
N MET A 245 -9.33 -22.37 7.92
CA MET A 245 -9.90 -23.37 7.02
C MET A 245 -9.05 -24.63 6.92
N ALA A 246 -9.73 -25.74 6.68
CA ALA A 246 -9.13 -27.02 6.34
C ALA A 246 -10.04 -27.79 5.39
N THR A 247 -9.44 -28.66 4.58
CA THR A 247 -10.16 -29.51 3.64
C THR A 247 -10.03 -30.95 4.12
N PRO A 248 -11.16 -31.66 4.38
CA PRO A 248 -11.14 -33.07 4.73
C PRO A 248 -10.53 -33.95 3.62
N GLU A 249 -10.12 -35.15 4.00
CA GLU A 249 -9.77 -36.21 3.05
C GLU A 249 -10.96 -37.16 2.83
N PRO A 250 -11.30 -37.50 1.57
CA PRO A 250 -10.72 -37.00 0.32
C PRO A 250 -11.13 -35.54 0.00
N ALA A 251 -10.28 -34.83 -0.73
CA ALA A 251 -10.58 -33.47 -1.16
C ALA A 251 -11.66 -33.42 -2.25
N GLY A 252 -12.60 -32.49 -2.12
CA GLY A 252 -13.60 -32.20 -3.13
C GLY A 252 -13.05 -31.42 -4.33
N LYS A 253 -13.95 -31.07 -5.25
CA LYS A 253 -13.64 -30.22 -6.41
C LYS A 253 -13.26 -28.81 -5.97
N ILE A 254 -12.55 -28.08 -6.83
CA ILE A 254 -12.23 -26.66 -6.59
C ILE A 254 -13.54 -25.88 -6.51
N ALA A 255 -13.71 -25.08 -5.46
CA ALA A 255 -14.90 -24.28 -5.29
C ALA A 255 -14.95 -23.15 -6.33
N ALA A 256 -16.13 -22.90 -6.89
CA ALA A 256 -16.35 -21.79 -7.80
C ALA A 256 -16.21 -20.44 -7.06
N PRO A 257 -15.73 -19.38 -7.74
CA PRO A 257 -15.80 -18.02 -7.20
C PRO A 257 -17.25 -17.67 -6.81
N GLY A 258 -17.42 -17.11 -5.63
CA GLY A 258 -18.73 -16.77 -5.06
C GLY A 258 -19.40 -17.89 -4.27
N ALA A 259 -18.79 -19.08 -4.18
CA ALA A 259 -19.34 -20.19 -3.42
C ALA A 259 -19.60 -19.81 -1.95
N LYS A 260 -20.67 -20.38 -1.39
CA LYS A 260 -21.11 -20.15 -0.02
C LYS A 260 -20.72 -21.33 0.86
N PHE A 261 -20.21 -21.03 2.06
CA PHE A 261 -19.80 -21.99 3.07
C PHE A 261 -20.42 -21.64 4.42
N ASN A 262 -20.58 -22.63 5.28
CA ASN A 262 -20.91 -22.39 6.68
C ASN A 262 -19.64 -22.01 7.44
N LEU A 263 -19.73 -20.97 8.27
CA LEU A 263 -18.73 -20.71 9.30
C LEU A 263 -19.13 -21.50 10.54
N LEU A 264 -18.29 -22.45 10.91
CA LEU A 264 -18.50 -23.30 12.07
C LEU A 264 -18.08 -22.56 13.35
N ASP A 265 -18.85 -22.74 14.41
CA ASP A 265 -18.56 -22.15 15.74
C ASP A 265 -17.43 -22.90 16.47
N VAL A 266 -17.19 -24.16 16.09
CA VAL A 266 -16.23 -25.07 16.73
C VAL A 266 -15.30 -25.64 15.67
N GLU A 267 -14.02 -25.80 16.03
CA GLU A 267 -13.05 -26.43 15.13
C GLU A 267 -13.43 -27.90 14.85
N PRO A 268 -13.33 -28.38 13.59
CA PRO A 268 -13.69 -29.76 13.25
C PRO A 268 -12.78 -30.77 13.96
N LYS A 269 -13.33 -31.86 14.50
CA LYS A 269 -12.50 -32.90 15.15
C LYS A 269 -11.52 -33.52 14.16
N GLY A 270 -10.26 -33.69 14.59
CA GLY A 270 -9.21 -34.33 13.77
C GLY A 270 -8.71 -33.49 12.59
N TRP A 271 -9.10 -32.21 12.46
CA TRP A 271 -8.74 -31.38 11.30
C TRP A 271 -7.23 -31.26 11.07
N ARG A 272 -6.43 -31.35 12.13
CA ARG A 272 -4.97 -31.26 12.09
C ARG A 272 -4.32 -32.46 11.38
N GLU A 273 -5.02 -33.59 11.32
CA GLU A 273 -4.57 -34.81 10.65
C GLU A 273 -4.90 -34.78 9.15
N TRP A 274 -5.82 -33.91 8.72
CA TRP A 274 -6.19 -33.80 7.31
C TRP A 274 -5.05 -33.21 6.47
N SER A 275 -4.59 -33.98 5.48
CA SER A 275 -3.53 -33.61 4.55
C SER A 275 -3.81 -33.98 3.09
N PRO A 276 -4.95 -33.53 2.53
CA PRO A 276 -5.27 -33.84 1.14
C PRO A 276 -4.25 -33.24 0.17
N ASN A 277 -4.02 -33.95 -0.93
CA ASN A 277 -3.27 -33.40 -2.06
C ASN A 277 -4.14 -32.38 -2.82
N LEU A 278 -3.93 -31.08 -2.54
CA LEU A 278 -4.64 -29.97 -3.17
C LEU A 278 -3.89 -29.39 -4.38
N ALA A 279 -2.73 -29.96 -4.75
CA ALA A 279 -1.89 -29.47 -5.84
C ALA A 279 -2.40 -29.87 -7.23
N SER A 280 -3.10 -31.01 -7.35
CA SER A 280 -3.64 -31.50 -8.63
C SER A 280 -5.09 -31.05 -8.83
N GLY A 281 -5.34 -30.42 -9.98
CA GLY A 281 -6.68 -30.07 -10.45
C GLY A 281 -7.37 -31.22 -11.20
N GLN A 282 -7.13 -32.48 -10.85
CA GLN A 282 -7.76 -33.61 -11.53
C GLN A 282 -8.40 -34.60 -10.56
N SER A 283 -9.69 -34.82 -10.82
CA SER A 283 -10.50 -35.96 -10.43
C SER A 283 -9.68 -37.26 -10.43
N VAL A 284 -9.42 -37.80 -9.24
CA VAL A 284 -9.12 -39.23 -9.13
C VAL A 284 -10.45 -39.97 -9.22
N ALA A 285 -11.00 -40.03 -10.43
CA ALA A 285 -11.77 -41.18 -10.85
C ALA A 285 -10.73 -42.27 -11.14
N ARG A 286 -10.47 -43.13 -10.15
CA ARG A 286 -10.03 -44.49 -10.43
C ARG A 286 -10.87 -45.42 -9.59
N ALA A 287 -11.89 -45.95 -10.25
CA ALA A 287 -12.40 -47.27 -9.97
C ALA A 287 -11.26 -48.28 -10.13
N GLN A 288 -11.05 -49.10 -9.09
CA GLN A 288 -11.10 -50.57 -9.13
C GLN A 288 -10.99 -51.06 -7.68
#